data_AF-A0A849DTX1-F1
#
_entry.id   AF-A0A849DTX1-F1
#
_cell.length_a   1.000
_cell.length_b   1.000
_cell.length_c   1.000
_cell.angle_alpha   90.00
_cell.angle_beta   90.00
_cell.angle_gamma   90.00
#
_symmetry.space_group_name_H-M   'P 1'
#
loop_
_entity.id
_entity.type
_entity.pdbx_description
1 polymer ?
#
loop_
_entity_poly.entity_id
_entity_poly.type
_entity_poly.pdbx_seq_one_letter_code
_entity_poly.pdbx_strand_id
1 'polypeptide(L)'
;MGAPNPGAGQFYLRCEDTRPAAKKDDLPTREWGAKPDRLAAGNEVPARAVRGRKYYWHADPDRQEVPRHVARPHQSNDSMAVERLLAEPGTVLTQVVTFDNLSEAELGSLLAALQPHSVLPPGAPGGRSLRLHLGGGKPLGLGSCHASVEDLRVWTAQSRYGAAAPVDPDPDRYIERFVASVPPPVSVSWTALGAVLAEDTVDPERVWYPPGEHWPDQESPDPKARKRFDEPFAFFTATSGMHLEQDNSRSLCPLPDPAAADQTIPIIRKSDLGKGSREVDG
;
A
#
# COMPACT_ATOMS: atom_id res chain seq x y z
N MET A 1 -14.89 -3.52 -8.12
CA MET A 1 -13.42 -3.62 -8.06
C MET A 1 -13.04 -5.03 -8.52
N GLY A 2 -12.48 -5.15 -9.73
CA GLY A 2 -12.09 -6.44 -10.31
C GLY A 2 -10.93 -7.07 -9.57
N ALA A 3 -10.82 -8.40 -9.67
CA ALA A 3 -9.70 -9.18 -9.18
C ALA A 3 -8.36 -8.52 -9.58
N PRO A 4 -7.33 -8.53 -8.71
CA PRO A 4 -6.03 -7.96 -9.07
C PRO A 4 -5.56 -8.65 -10.34
N ASN A 5 -5.37 -7.89 -11.42
CA ASN A 5 -4.74 -8.38 -12.65
C ASN A 5 -3.23 -8.39 -12.40
N PRO A 6 -2.62 -9.52 -12.00
CA PRO A 6 -1.20 -9.54 -11.59
C PRO A 6 -0.27 -9.26 -12.78
N GLY A 7 -0.80 -9.35 -14.02
CA GLY A 7 -0.13 -8.90 -15.24
C GLY A 7 0.08 -7.38 -15.33
N ALA A 8 -0.69 -6.56 -14.61
CA ALA A 8 -0.45 -5.12 -14.50
C ALA A 8 0.62 -4.82 -13.43
N GLY A 9 1.79 -5.46 -13.55
CA GLY A 9 2.84 -5.52 -12.53
C GLY A 9 3.63 -4.23 -12.30
N GLN A 10 3.21 -3.10 -12.87
CA GLN A 10 3.88 -1.79 -12.69
C GLN A 10 4.10 -1.43 -11.22
N PHE A 11 3.15 -1.80 -10.37
CA PHE A 11 3.23 -1.55 -8.92
C PHE A 11 3.55 -2.79 -8.09
N TYR A 12 3.47 -3.98 -8.68
CA TYR A 12 3.55 -5.24 -7.93
C TYR A 12 4.87 -5.97 -8.10
N LEU A 13 5.68 -5.60 -9.11
CA LEU A 13 6.96 -6.20 -9.40
C LEU A 13 8.11 -5.26 -9.03
N ARG A 14 9.23 -5.84 -8.62
CA ARG A 14 10.49 -5.10 -8.54
C ARG A 14 11.03 -4.89 -9.95
N CYS A 15 11.01 -3.66 -10.43
CA CYS A 15 11.40 -3.29 -11.79
C CYS A 15 12.63 -2.38 -11.76
N GLU A 16 13.81 -2.97 -11.96
CA GLU A 16 15.06 -2.21 -12.08
C GLU A 16 15.25 -1.66 -13.50
N ASP A 17 14.83 -2.42 -14.52
CA ASP A 17 14.73 -1.93 -15.89
C ASP A 17 13.36 -1.30 -16.12
N THR A 18 13.34 0.02 -16.32
CA THR A 18 12.14 0.80 -16.59
C THR A 18 11.91 1.08 -18.06
N ARG A 19 12.80 0.60 -18.95
CA ARG A 19 12.63 0.83 -20.40
C ARG A 19 11.39 0.09 -20.90
N PRO A 20 10.65 0.67 -21.85
CA PRO A 20 9.51 -0.03 -22.45
C PRO A 20 9.97 -1.26 -23.24
N ALA A 21 8.99 -2.10 -23.61
CA ALA A 21 9.18 -3.19 -24.55
C ALA A 21 9.88 -2.70 -25.84
N ALA A 22 10.89 -3.45 -26.29
CA ALA A 22 11.75 -3.04 -27.39
C ALA A 22 11.06 -3.21 -28.76
N LYS A 23 10.18 -4.20 -28.88
CA LYS A 23 9.43 -4.51 -30.10
C LYS A 23 7.93 -4.55 -29.81
N LYS A 24 7.14 -4.36 -30.86
CA LYS A 24 5.67 -4.39 -30.79
C LYS A 24 5.08 -5.67 -30.21
N ASP A 25 5.68 -6.81 -30.55
CA ASP A 25 5.21 -8.13 -30.13
C ASP A 25 5.82 -8.59 -28.78
N ASP A 26 6.72 -7.78 -28.19
CA ASP A 26 7.25 -8.07 -26.86
C ASP A 26 6.19 -7.75 -25.80
N LEU A 27 6.13 -8.58 -24.75
CA LEU A 27 5.29 -8.28 -23.59
C LEU A 27 5.73 -6.95 -22.95
N PRO A 28 4.78 -6.09 -22.54
CA PRO A 28 5.10 -4.84 -21.86
C PRO A 28 5.98 -5.09 -20.63
N THR A 29 6.93 -4.19 -20.35
CA THR A 29 7.90 -4.36 -19.26
C THR A 29 7.25 -4.55 -17.90
N ARG A 30 6.04 -4.00 -17.68
CA ARG A 30 5.27 -4.17 -16.44
C ARG A 30 4.78 -5.60 -16.19
N GLU A 31 4.73 -6.48 -17.20
CA GLU A 31 4.13 -7.81 -17.08
C GLU A 31 5.21 -8.86 -16.79
N TRP A 32 4.90 -9.88 -15.99
CA TRP A 32 5.80 -11.02 -15.82
C TRP A 32 6.01 -11.76 -17.15
N GLY A 33 7.21 -12.32 -17.30
CA GLY A 33 7.63 -12.97 -18.53
C GLY A 33 8.02 -11.98 -19.62
N ALA A 34 8.03 -10.66 -19.35
CA ALA A 34 8.63 -9.66 -20.22
C ALA A 34 10.16 -9.77 -20.25
N LYS A 35 10.80 -8.97 -21.10
CA LYS A 35 12.26 -9.03 -21.32
C LYS A 35 13.11 -9.01 -20.04
N PRO A 36 12.80 -8.22 -18.98
CA PRO A 36 13.58 -8.27 -17.74
C PRO A 36 13.58 -9.63 -17.03
N ASP A 37 12.61 -10.50 -17.32
CA ASP A 37 12.54 -11.87 -16.79
C ASP A 37 13.17 -12.91 -17.73
N ARG A 38 13.59 -12.51 -18.95
CA ARG A 38 14.15 -13.41 -19.96
C ARG A 38 15.63 -13.15 -20.13
N LEU A 39 16.42 -14.22 -20.13
CA LEU A 39 17.88 -14.14 -20.23
C LEU A 39 18.38 -13.60 -21.56
N ALA A 40 19.52 -12.93 -21.48
CA ALA A 40 20.56 -13.08 -22.48
C ALA A 40 21.22 -14.47 -22.29
N ALA A 41 20.82 -15.44 -23.11
CA ALA A 41 21.48 -16.72 -23.36
C ALA A 41 22.20 -17.42 -22.17
N GLY A 42 21.50 -18.30 -21.44
CA GLY A 42 22.13 -19.52 -20.90
C GLY A 42 22.18 -19.73 -19.37
N ASN A 43 21.92 -18.72 -18.54
CA ASN A 43 21.70 -18.92 -17.09
C ASN A 43 20.21 -18.89 -16.77
N GLU A 44 19.72 -19.09 -15.55
CA GLU A 44 18.33 -18.80 -15.19
C GLU A 44 18.28 -17.43 -14.50
N VAL A 45 17.56 -16.43 -15.05
CA VAL A 45 17.21 -15.24 -14.25
C VAL A 45 15.98 -15.63 -13.43
N PRO A 46 16.05 -15.59 -12.08
CA PRO A 46 14.86 -15.80 -11.28
C PRO A 46 13.83 -14.71 -11.63
N ALA A 47 12.58 -15.12 -11.84
CA ALA A 47 11.48 -14.20 -12.12
C ALA A 47 11.50 -13.02 -11.15
N ARG A 48 11.22 -11.79 -11.63
CA ARG A 48 11.21 -10.60 -10.77
C ARG A 48 10.39 -10.85 -9.53
N ALA A 49 10.98 -10.51 -8.38
CA ALA A 49 10.33 -10.64 -7.10
C ALA A 49 9.04 -9.81 -7.06
N VAL A 50 8.01 -10.39 -6.45
CA VAL A 50 6.84 -9.63 -6.02
C VAL A 50 7.32 -8.60 -5.01
N ARG A 51 7.16 -7.33 -5.36
CA ARG A 51 7.36 -6.22 -4.45
C ARG A 51 6.22 -6.09 -3.45
N GLY A 52 5.02 -6.45 -3.90
CA GLY A 52 3.81 -6.53 -3.09
C GLY A 52 3.08 -5.20 -2.94
N ARG A 53 1.76 -5.30 -3.20
CA ARG A 53 0.60 -4.52 -2.72
C ARG A 53 0.54 -2.98 -2.95
N LYS A 54 -0.71 -2.51 -2.90
CA LYS A 54 -1.11 -1.10 -2.83
C LYS A 54 -0.81 -0.58 -1.42
N TYR A 55 -0.04 0.50 -1.32
CA TYR A 55 0.13 1.18 -0.03
C TYR A 55 -1.13 1.99 0.25
N TYR A 56 -1.87 1.59 1.29
CA TYR A 56 -2.88 2.46 1.88
C TYR A 56 -2.14 3.36 2.85
N TRP A 57 -1.63 4.47 2.32
CA TRP A 57 -1.02 5.49 3.16
C TRP A 57 -2.08 6.07 4.09
N HIS A 58 -1.70 6.36 5.33
CA HIS A 58 -2.51 7.15 6.22
C HIS A 58 -2.70 8.54 5.62
N ALA A 59 -3.94 8.85 5.26
CA ALA A 59 -4.36 10.15 4.77
C ALA A 59 -5.47 10.60 5.70
N ASP A 60 -5.23 11.69 6.41
CA ASP A 60 -6.22 12.29 7.30
C ASP A 60 -7.23 13.08 6.44
N PRO A 61 -8.48 12.61 6.31
CA PRO A 61 -9.45 13.28 5.46
C PRO A 61 -9.74 14.71 5.91
N ASP A 62 -9.60 15.02 7.20
CA ASP A 62 -9.86 16.36 7.75
C ASP A 62 -8.76 17.37 7.37
N ARG A 63 -7.60 16.88 6.93
CA ARG A 63 -6.49 17.69 6.42
C ARG A 63 -6.56 17.91 4.91
N GLN A 64 -7.43 17.19 4.21
CA GLN A 64 -7.57 17.32 2.76
C GLN A 64 -8.54 18.44 2.41
N GLU A 65 -8.16 19.28 1.43
CA GLU A 65 -9.08 20.31 0.88
C GLU A 65 -10.37 19.67 0.37
N VAL A 66 -10.24 18.52 -0.30
CA VAL A 66 -11.36 17.67 -0.71
C VAL A 66 -11.15 16.29 -0.14
N PRO A 67 -11.89 15.91 0.91
CA PRO A 67 -11.78 14.57 1.49
C PRO A 67 -12.11 13.49 0.47
N ARG A 68 -11.22 12.52 0.29
CA ARG A 68 -11.38 11.46 -0.73
C ARG A 68 -12.60 10.59 -0.59
N HIS A 69 -13.16 10.50 0.62
CA HIS A 69 -14.34 9.71 0.89
C HIS A 69 -15.64 10.41 0.47
N VAL A 70 -15.59 11.71 0.14
CA VAL A 70 -16.73 12.48 -0.35
C VAL A 70 -16.80 12.38 -1.86
N ALA A 71 -17.91 11.85 -2.37
CA ALA A 71 -18.14 11.75 -3.81
C ALA A 71 -18.26 13.15 -4.43
N ARG A 72 -17.54 13.37 -5.54
CA ARG A 72 -17.60 14.63 -6.28
C ARG A 72 -18.84 14.69 -7.19
N PRO A 73 -19.28 15.86 -7.66
CA PRO A 73 -20.53 15.98 -8.44
C PRO A 73 -20.59 15.13 -9.73
N HIS A 74 -19.45 14.84 -10.36
CA HIS A 74 -19.40 13.98 -11.54
C HIS A 74 -19.33 12.48 -11.20
N GLN A 75 -19.18 12.13 -9.93
CA GLN A 75 -19.12 10.77 -9.38
C GLN A 75 -20.42 10.39 -8.65
N SER A 76 -21.21 11.37 -8.20
CA SER A 76 -22.40 11.15 -7.35
C SER A 76 -23.51 10.33 -8.03
N ASN A 77 -23.57 10.34 -9.37
CA ASN A 77 -24.53 9.55 -10.14
C ASN A 77 -23.96 8.19 -10.57
N ASP A 78 -22.73 7.86 -10.14
CA ASP A 78 -22.14 6.55 -10.37
C ASP A 78 -22.71 5.55 -9.37
N SER A 79 -23.12 4.38 -9.84
CA SER A 79 -23.53 3.23 -9.02
C SER A 79 -22.50 2.82 -7.95
N MET A 80 -21.25 3.26 -8.10
CA MET A 80 -20.17 3.01 -7.14
C MET A 80 -20.10 4.03 -6.00
N ALA A 81 -20.80 5.17 -6.07
CA ALA A 81 -20.91 6.13 -4.99
C ALA A 81 -22.05 5.72 -4.04
N VAL A 82 -21.72 5.37 -2.81
CA VAL A 82 -22.72 4.89 -1.84
C VAL A 82 -22.54 5.59 -0.50
N GLU A 83 -23.66 6.03 0.07
CA GLU A 83 -23.68 6.57 1.42
C GLU A 83 -23.28 5.50 2.45
N ARG A 84 -22.49 5.92 3.43
CA ARG A 84 -21.99 5.09 4.53
C ARG A 84 -21.96 5.91 5.80
N LEU A 85 -22.30 5.25 6.91
CA LEU A 85 -22.06 5.80 8.23
C LEU A 85 -20.59 5.56 8.59
N LEU A 86 -19.92 6.62 9.02
CA LEU A 86 -18.54 6.57 9.49
C LEU A 86 -18.54 6.63 11.01
N ALA A 87 -17.59 5.93 11.63
CA ALA A 87 -17.30 6.16 13.04
C ALA A 87 -16.58 7.51 13.17
N GLU A 88 -16.99 8.31 14.14
CA GLU A 88 -16.35 9.60 14.42
C GLU A 88 -14.88 9.41 14.84
N PRO A 89 -13.97 10.31 14.47
CA PRO A 89 -12.60 10.32 14.97
C PRO A 89 -12.56 10.24 16.50
N GLY A 90 -11.67 9.40 17.05
CA GLY A 90 -11.56 9.17 18.50
C GLY A 90 -12.51 8.11 19.06
N THR A 91 -13.35 7.47 18.23
CA THR A 91 -14.13 6.30 18.66
C THR A 91 -13.20 5.19 19.18
N VAL A 92 -13.46 4.72 20.41
CA VAL A 92 -12.72 3.62 21.04
C VAL A 92 -13.52 2.32 20.92
N LEU A 93 -12.88 1.28 20.40
CA LEU A 93 -13.44 -0.07 20.31
C LEU A 93 -12.64 -1.00 21.20
N THR A 94 -13.29 -1.65 22.15
CA THR A 94 -12.67 -2.63 23.05
C THR A 94 -13.18 -4.03 22.70
N GLN A 95 -12.27 -4.98 22.52
CA GLN A 95 -12.60 -6.36 22.21
C GLN A 95 -11.69 -7.33 22.94
N VAL A 96 -12.26 -8.46 23.39
CA VAL A 96 -11.50 -9.62 23.86
C VAL A 96 -11.43 -10.63 22.73
N VAL A 97 -10.22 -11.05 22.39
CA VAL A 97 -9.96 -12.08 21.37
C VAL A 97 -9.23 -13.24 22.04
N THR A 98 -9.74 -14.45 21.83
CA THR A 98 -9.17 -15.67 22.41
C THR A 98 -8.60 -16.54 21.31
N PHE A 99 -7.38 -17.03 21.54
CA PHE A 99 -6.70 -17.99 20.69
C PHE A 99 -6.34 -19.21 21.52
N ASP A 100 -6.33 -20.39 20.88
CA ASP A 100 -5.89 -21.63 21.50
C ASP A 100 -4.71 -22.22 20.70
N ASN A 101 -3.89 -23.02 21.38
CA ASN A 101 -2.79 -23.78 20.79
C ASN A 101 -1.73 -22.94 20.04
N LEU A 102 -1.35 -21.80 20.62
CA LEU A 102 -0.24 -20.99 20.14
C LEU A 102 1.05 -21.36 20.86
N SER A 103 2.15 -21.41 20.12
CA SER A 103 3.49 -21.29 20.69
C SER A 103 3.76 -19.86 21.17
N GLU A 104 4.79 -19.69 22.01
CA GLU A 104 5.22 -18.35 22.46
C GLU A 104 5.57 -17.42 21.29
N ALA A 105 6.22 -17.94 20.23
CA ALA A 105 6.57 -17.14 19.06
C ALA A 105 5.32 -16.74 18.24
N GLU A 106 4.32 -17.62 18.12
CA GLU A 106 3.07 -17.26 17.44
C GLU A 106 2.27 -16.23 18.25
N LEU A 107 2.22 -16.34 19.57
CA LEU A 107 1.66 -15.30 20.42
C LEU A 107 2.39 -13.97 20.25
N GLY A 108 3.73 -13.98 20.23
CA GLY A 108 4.54 -12.79 19.95
C GLY A 108 4.23 -12.17 18.60
N SER A 109 3.96 -12.99 17.57
CA SER A 109 3.58 -12.51 16.24
C SER A 109 2.23 -11.77 16.24
N LEU A 110 1.27 -12.22 17.06
CA LEU A 110 -0.04 -11.56 17.21
C LEU A 110 0.09 -10.23 17.93
N LEU A 111 0.90 -10.19 19.00
CA LEU A 111 1.20 -8.95 19.72
C LEU A 111 1.89 -7.94 18.80
N ALA A 112 2.88 -8.37 18.02
CA ALA A 112 3.56 -7.53 17.04
C ALA A 112 2.61 -7.04 15.93
N ALA A 113 1.62 -7.83 15.51
CA ALA A 113 0.64 -7.40 14.51
C ALA A 113 -0.28 -6.26 15.02
N LEU A 114 -0.60 -6.25 16.31
CA LEU A 114 -1.38 -5.19 16.96
C LEU A 114 -0.50 -3.98 17.32
N GLN A 115 0.73 -4.24 17.76
CA GLN A 115 1.68 -3.25 18.26
C GLN A 115 2.99 -3.35 17.47
N PRO A 116 2.99 -2.91 16.19
CA PRO A 116 4.10 -3.12 15.26
C PRO A 116 5.40 -2.46 15.68
N HIS A 117 5.34 -1.40 16.50
CA HIS A 117 6.54 -0.74 17.03
C HIS A 117 7.45 -1.69 17.83
N SER A 118 6.91 -2.78 18.38
CA SER A 118 7.66 -3.74 19.19
C SER A 118 8.69 -4.58 18.42
N VAL A 119 8.56 -4.67 17.09
CA VAL A 119 9.51 -5.42 16.23
C VAL A 119 10.33 -4.53 15.30
N LEU A 120 10.08 -3.22 15.31
CA LEU A 120 10.84 -2.30 14.48
C LEU A 120 12.19 -1.97 15.11
N PRO A 121 13.27 -1.82 14.30
CA PRO A 121 14.58 -1.45 14.83
C PRO A 121 14.54 -0.12 15.59
N PRO A 122 15.31 0.05 16.66
CA PRO A 122 15.52 1.36 17.29
C PRO A 122 16.06 2.37 16.26
N GLY A 123 15.44 3.55 16.16
CA GLY A 123 15.82 4.57 15.17
C GLY A 123 15.35 4.29 13.74
N ALA A 124 14.69 3.15 13.49
CA ALA A 124 13.77 3.05 12.35
C ALA A 124 12.67 4.11 12.52
N PRO A 125 11.84 4.37 11.51
CA PRO A 125 10.65 5.22 11.64
C PRO A 125 9.72 4.87 12.81
N GLY A 126 9.98 3.82 13.61
CA GLY A 126 9.29 3.46 14.85
C GLY A 126 9.40 4.44 16.03
N GLY A 127 10.07 5.59 15.88
CA GLY A 127 9.86 6.75 16.76
C GLY A 127 8.62 7.59 16.38
N ARG A 128 7.95 7.24 15.29
CA ARG A 128 6.79 7.95 14.74
C ARG A 128 5.50 7.28 15.21
N SER A 129 4.42 8.05 15.18
CA SER A 129 3.07 7.58 15.48
C SER A 129 2.64 6.55 14.43
N LEU A 130 2.72 5.26 14.78
CA LEU A 130 2.29 4.16 13.92
C LEU A 130 0.80 3.89 14.10
N ARG A 131 0.11 3.70 12.97
CA ARG A 131 -1.32 3.39 12.91
C ARG A 131 -1.55 2.10 12.12
N LEU A 132 -2.69 1.49 12.35
CA LEU A 132 -3.24 0.37 11.58
C LEU A 132 -4.46 0.85 10.78
N HIS A 133 -4.93 0.02 9.86
CA HIS A 133 -6.20 0.23 9.18
C HIS A 133 -7.24 -0.81 9.57
N LEU A 134 -8.29 -0.38 10.26
CA LEU A 134 -9.45 -1.18 10.62
C LEU A 134 -10.66 -0.83 9.73
N GLY A 135 -11.40 -1.85 9.29
CA GLY A 135 -12.61 -1.66 8.48
C GLY A 135 -12.36 -1.38 7.00
N GLY A 136 -13.39 -0.83 6.33
CA GLY A 136 -13.40 -0.50 4.91
C GLY A 136 -12.90 0.92 4.61
N GLY A 137 -12.86 1.29 3.32
CA GLY A 137 -12.54 2.67 2.92
C GLY A 137 -11.06 3.08 3.00
N LYS A 138 -10.15 2.14 3.26
CA LYS A 138 -8.68 2.37 3.28
C LYS A 138 -8.14 3.16 2.06
N PRO A 139 -8.58 2.89 0.81
CA PRO A 139 -8.15 3.69 -0.35
C PRO A 139 -8.57 5.16 -0.31
N LEU A 140 -9.49 5.53 0.59
CA LEU A 140 -10.08 6.86 0.76
C LEU A 140 -9.56 7.56 2.04
N GLY A 141 -8.54 6.99 2.70
CA GLY A 141 -7.97 7.52 3.96
C GLY A 141 -8.68 7.05 5.23
N LEU A 142 -9.75 6.27 5.12
CA LEU A 142 -10.56 5.86 6.27
C LEU A 142 -9.95 4.69 7.06
N GLY A 143 -10.38 4.59 8.32
CA GLY A 143 -10.09 3.44 9.18
C GLY A 143 -8.71 3.46 9.86
N SER A 144 -8.00 4.58 9.80
CA SER A 144 -6.73 4.76 10.52
C SER A 144 -6.96 4.72 12.04
N CYS A 145 -6.30 3.82 12.76
CA CYS A 145 -6.45 3.68 14.21
C CYS A 145 -5.14 3.30 14.92
N HIS A 146 -5.07 3.57 16.21
CA HIS A 146 -4.07 2.95 17.08
C HIS A 146 -4.63 1.64 17.65
N ALA A 147 -3.74 0.72 18.00
CA ALA A 147 -4.09 -0.49 18.70
C ALA A 147 -3.14 -0.69 19.88
N SER A 148 -3.70 -1.11 21.01
CA SER A 148 -3.00 -1.42 22.25
C SER A 148 -3.59 -2.68 22.87
N VAL A 149 -2.74 -3.49 23.48
CA VAL A 149 -3.16 -4.63 24.29
C VAL A 149 -3.19 -4.17 25.74
N GLU A 150 -4.39 -4.05 26.32
CA GLU A 150 -4.59 -3.57 27.70
C GLU A 150 -4.51 -4.69 28.74
N ASP A 151 -4.90 -5.90 28.35
CA ASP A 151 -4.88 -7.10 29.21
C ASP A 151 -4.44 -8.30 28.37
N LEU A 152 -3.51 -9.10 28.90
CA LEU A 152 -3.06 -10.34 28.30
C LEU A 152 -3.21 -11.44 29.35
N ARG A 153 -3.83 -12.56 28.96
CA ARG A 153 -3.99 -13.73 29.82
C ARG A 153 -3.54 -14.96 29.07
N VAL A 154 -2.68 -15.75 29.71
CA VAL A 154 -2.11 -16.95 29.13
C VAL A 154 -2.38 -18.13 30.05
N TRP A 155 -2.80 -19.24 29.45
CA TRP A 155 -2.98 -20.51 30.15
C TRP A 155 -2.28 -21.61 29.38
N THR A 156 -1.61 -22.50 30.10
CA THR A 156 -1.13 -23.77 29.57
C THR A 156 -2.17 -24.86 29.83
N ALA A 157 -2.02 -26.01 29.17
CA ALA A 157 -2.82 -27.18 29.51
C ALA A 157 -2.66 -27.56 30.99
N GLN A 158 -1.44 -27.49 31.55
CA GLN A 158 -1.22 -27.76 32.97
C GLN A 158 -1.88 -26.74 33.90
N SER A 159 -1.90 -25.44 33.57
CA SER A 159 -2.54 -24.43 34.42
C SER A 159 -4.08 -24.43 34.29
N ARG A 160 -4.62 -24.86 33.14
CA ARG A 160 -6.07 -24.87 32.89
C ARG A 160 -6.75 -26.16 33.37
N TYR A 161 -6.09 -27.31 33.19
CA TYR A 161 -6.66 -28.63 33.48
C TYR A 161 -5.92 -29.39 34.59
N GLY A 162 -4.76 -28.90 35.03
CA GLY A 162 -3.99 -29.46 36.13
C GLY A 162 -4.04 -28.60 37.39
N ALA A 163 -3.02 -28.74 38.25
CA ALA A 163 -2.86 -27.98 39.49
C ALA A 163 -1.75 -26.92 39.42
N ALA A 164 -1.22 -26.64 38.23
CA ALA A 164 -0.17 -25.64 38.08
C ALA A 164 -0.74 -24.22 38.31
N ALA A 165 0.12 -23.33 38.83
CA ALA A 165 -0.23 -21.93 38.97
C ALA A 165 -0.54 -21.28 37.60
N PRO A 166 -1.33 -20.18 37.59
CA PRO A 166 -1.50 -19.36 36.40
C PRO A 166 -0.16 -18.90 35.84
N VAL A 167 -0.09 -18.75 34.51
CA VAL A 167 1.08 -18.19 33.85
C VAL A 167 1.04 -16.67 34.03
N ASP A 168 2.15 -16.10 34.48
CA ASP A 168 2.38 -14.65 34.41
C ASP A 168 2.85 -14.31 32.99
N PRO A 169 2.08 -13.55 32.20
CA PRO A 169 2.42 -13.27 30.81
C PRO A 169 3.64 -12.35 30.70
N ASP A 170 4.51 -12.65 29.74
CA ASP A 170 5.71 -11.86 29.43
C ASP A 170 5.67 -11.47 27.94
N PRO A 171 5.01 -10.34 27.59
CA PRO A 171 4.88 -9.89 26.21
C PRO A 171 6.22 -9.72 25.49
N ASP A 172 7.21 -9.14 26.18
CA ASP A 172 8.52 -8.85 25.61
C ASP A 172 9.23 -10.15 25.21
N ARG A 173 9.22 -11.15 26.10
CA ARG A 173 9.74 -12.49 25.78
C ARG A 173 9.03 -13.11 24.57
N TYR A 174 7.70 -13.02 24.49
CA TYR A 174 6.97 -13.60 23.36
C TYR A 174 7.37 -12.93 22.05
N ILE A 175 7.52 -11.61 22.05
CA ILE A 175 7.97 -10.82 20.90
C ILE A 175 9.42 -11.16 20.53
N GLU A 176 10.33 -11.31 21.51
CA GLU A 176 11.71 -11.75 21.27
C GLU A 176 11.76 -13.13 20.60
N ARG A 177 10.92 -14.07 21.07
CA ARG A 177 10.78 -15.41 20.45
C ARG A 177 10.28 -15.31 19.01
N PHE A 178 9.31 -14.44 18.75
CA PHE A 178 8.84 -14.18 17.39
C PHE A 178 9.97 -13.63 16.53
N VAL A 179 10.64 -12.55 16.95
CA VAL A 179 11.72 -11.91 16.19
C VAL A 179 12.84 -12.90 15.87
N ALA A 180 13.24 -13.72 16.85
CA ALA A 180 14.26 -14.75 16.65
C ALA A 180 13.84 -15.85 15.66
N SER A 181 12.54 -16.10 15.49
CA SER A 181 12.01 -17.09 14.55
C SER A 181 11.89 -16.58 13.11
N VAL A 182 11.94 -15.26 12.90
CA VAL A 182 11.67 -14.65 11.60
C VAL A 182 12.90 -14.75 10.69
N PRO A 183 12.76 -15.33 9.48
CA PRO A 183 13.87 -15.41 8.53
C PRO A 183 14.37 -14.02 8.10
N PRO A 184 15.69 -13.83 7.87
CA PRO A 184 16.23 -12.54 7.43
C PRO A 184 15.55 -11.93 6.20
N PRO A 185 15.16 -12.70 5.14
CA PRO A 185 14.44 -12.13 4.00
C PRO A 185 13.08 -11.52 4.33
N VAL A 186 12.48 -11.86 5.48
CA VAL A 186 11.21 -11.28 5.95
C VAL A 186 11.48 -10.05 6.81
N SER A 187 12.43 -10.12 7.75
CA SER A 187 12.71 -9.02 8.67
C SER A 187 13.28 -7.77 7.98
N VAL A 188 13.96 -7.92 6.84
CA VAL A 188 14.39 -6.76 6.02
C VAL A 188 13.22 -5.89 5.53
N SER A 189 11.99 -6.43 5.47
CA SER A 189 10.80 -5.67 5.08
C SER A 189 10.22 -4.79 6.20
N TRP A 190 10.68 -4.96 7.45
CA TRP A 190 10.13 -4.24 8.60
C TRP A 190 10.36 -2.73 8.54
N THR A 191 11.48 -2.27 7.97
CA THR A 191 11.69 -0.84 7.75
C THR A 191 10.64 -0.25 6.81
N ALA A 192 10.37 -0.93 5.69
CA ALA A 192 9.33 -0.51 4.76
C ALA A 192 7.92 -0.60 5.38
N LEU A 193 7.66 -1.62 6.21
CA LEU A 193 6.42 -1.73 6.97
C LEU A 193 6.25 -0.54 7.93
N GLY A 194 7.29 -0.19 8.69
CA GLY A 194 7.27 0.95 9.60
C GLY A 194 6.98 2.26 8.86
N ALA A 195 7.52 2.43 7.65
CA ALA A 195 7.19 3.60 6.83
C ALA A 195 5.72 3.60 6.39
N VAL A 196 5.17 2.47 5.93
CA VAL A 196 3.75 2.38 5.52
C VAL A 196 2.78 2.68 6.67
N LEU A 197 3.12 2.25 7.89
CA LEU A 197 2.27 2.41 9.06
C LEU A 197 2.44 3.77 9.76
N ALA A 198 3.49 4.52 9.48
CA ALA A 198 3.71 5.83 10.07
C ALA A 198 2.77 6.88 9.45
N GLU A 199 2.15 7.70 10.29
CA GLU A 199 1.14 8.70 9.86
C GLU A 199 1.71 9.83 8.99
N ASP A 200 3.02 10.03 9.03
CA ASP A 200 3.73 11.19 8.49
C ASP A 200 4.71 10.82 7.38
N THR A 201 4.73 9.57 6.90
CA THR A 201 5.61 9.15 5.79
C THR A 201 5.33 9.88 4.49
N VAL A 202 4.08 10.23 4.27
CA VAL A 202 3.63 11.02 3.13
C VAL A 202 2.92 12.27 3.64
N ASP A 203 2.83 13.28 2.79
CA ASP A 203 1.94 14.41 3.03
C ASP A 203 0.48 13.91 2.95
N PRO A 204 -0.28 13.86 4.06
CA PRO A 204 -1.63 13.30 4.08
C PRO A 204 -2.61 14.11 3.23
N GLU A 205 -2.28 15.37 2.93
CA GLU A 205 -3.08 16.25 2.08
C GLU A 205 -2.94 15.87 0.60
N ARG A 206 -1.86 15.15 0.24
CA ARG A 206 -1.49 14.84 -1.14
C ARG A 206 -1.58 13.37 -1.52
N VAL A 207 -2.23 12.55 -0.69
CA VAL A 207 -2.46 11.13 -0.98
C VAL A 207 -3.62 10.98 -1.95
N TRP A 208 -3.34 10.89 -3.25
CA TRP A 208 -4.34 10.69 -4.31
C TRP A 208 -3.98 9.52 -5.25
N TYR A 209 -4.92 9.06 -6.08
CA TYR A 209 -4.51 8.34 -7.30
C TYR A 209 -3.69 9.30 -8.17
N PRO A 210 -2.85 8.83 -9.12
CA PRO A 210 -2.10 9.74 -9.98
C PRO A 210 -3.07 10.73 -10.64
N PRO A 211 -3.03 12.04 -10.31
CA PRO A 211 -4.03 12.96 -10.82
C PRO A 211 -3.76 13.24 -12.30
N GLY A 212 -4.83 13.52 -13.04
CA GLY A 212 -4.75 13.87 -14.46
C GLY A 212 -4.43 15.35 -14.72
N GLU A 213 -4.42 16.17 -13.68
CA GLU A 213 -4.07 17.60 -13.67
C GLU A 213 -3.24 17.93 -12.40
N HIS A 214 -2.73 19.15 -12.29
CA HIS A 214 -1.96 19.56 -11.11
C HIS A 214 -2.86 19.91 -9.93
N TRP A 215 -2.30 19.91 -8.71
CA TRP A 215 -3.03 20.20 -7.47
C TRP A 215 -3.88 21.50 -7.50
N PRO A 216 -3.42 22.62 -8.08
CA PRO A 216 -4.26 23.83 -8.17
C PRO A 216 -5.55 23.65 -8.99
N ASP A 217 -5.61 22.63 -9.86
CA ASP A 217 -6.80 22.32 -10.66
C ASP A 217 -7.79 21.40 -9.93
N GLN A 218 -7.44 20.90 -8.74
CA GLN A 218 -8.28 20.02 -7.93
C GLN A 218 -9.65 20.66 -7.71
N GLU A 219 -9.69 21.90 -7.21
CA GLU A 219 -10.92 22.68 -7.01
C GLU A 219 -11.10 23.81 -8.04
N SER A 220 -10.62 23.58 -9.28
CA SER A 220 -10.81 24.52 -10.39
C SER A 220 -12.28 24.94 -10.54
N PRO A 221 -12.59 26.22 -10.85
CA PRO A 221 -13.96 26.65 -11.11
C PRO A 221 -14.56 25.96 -12.36
N ASP A 222 -13.72 25.51 -13.31
CA ASP A 222 -14.16 24.73 -14.47
C ASP A 222 -14.47 23.28 -14.06
N PRO A 223 -15.75 22.83 -14.14
CA PRO A 223 -16.10 21.45 -13.81
C PRO A 223 -15.36 20.40 -14.65
N LYS A 224 -14.95 20.74 -15.88
CA LYS A 224 -14.20 19.83 -16.74
C LYS A 224 -12.77 19.67 -16.25
N ALA A 225 -12.13 20.73 -15.74
CA ALA A 225 -10.80 20.66 -15.14
C ALA A 225 -10.81 19.81 -13.88
N ARG A 226 -11.80 20.00 -13.00
CA ARG A 226 -11.99 19.15 -11.81
C ARG A 226 -12.13 17.67 -12.17
N LYS A 227 -12.93 17.36 -13.20
CA LYS A 227 -13.08 15.99 -13.70
C LYS A 227 -11.75 15.43 -14.22
N ARG A 228 -11.00 16.19 -15.02
CA ARG A 228 -9.69 15.76 -15.54
C ARG A 228 -8.68 15.50 -14.42
N PHE A 229 -8.71 16.27 -13.33
CA PHE A 229 -7.87 16.03 -12.17
C PHE A 229 -8.06 14.61 -11.60
N ASP A 230 -9.30 14.11 -11.56
CA ASP A 230 -9.61 12.77 -11.03
C ASP A 230 -9.39 11.62 -12.01
N GLU A 231 -9.00 11.91 -13.26
CA GLU A 231 -8.85 10.91 -14.32
C GLU A 231 -7.36 10.48 -14.45
N PRO A 232 -6.97 9.30 -13.92
CA PRO A 232 -5.56 8.88 -13.89
C PRO A 232 -5.08 8.29 -15.22
N PHE A 233 -5.91 8.30 -16.27
CA PHE A 233 -5.67 7.55 -17.52
C PHE A 233 -4.36 7.94 -18.20
N ALA A 234 -4.00 9.22 -18.15
CA ALA A 234 -2.80 9.72 -18.79
C ALA A 234 -1.53 9.15 -18.16
N PHE A 235 -1.46 9.12 -16.82
CA PHE A 235 -0.37 8.45 -16.11
C PHE A 235 -0.22 7.00 -16.56
N PHE A 236 -1.29 6.20 -16.44
CA PHE A 236 -1.23 4.77 -16.77
C PHE A 236 -0.89 4.50 -18.24
N THR A 237 -1.34 5.37 -19.14
CA THR A 237 -1.01 5.29 -20.57
C THR A 237 0.49 5.54 -20.78
N ALA A 238 1.02 6.60 -20.19
CA ALA A 238 2.42 6.99 -20.31
C ALA A 238 3.38 6.00 -19.64
N THR A 239 2.97 5.35 -18.55
CA THR A 239 3.89 4.56 -17.73
C THR A 239 3.75 3.04 -17.89
N SER A 240 3.10 2.59 -18.96
CA SER A 240 2.70 1.18 -19.10
C SER A 240 3.85 0.22 -19.43
N GLY A 241 5.04 0.70 -19.80
CA GLY A 241 6.12 -0.17 -20.28
C GLY A 241 5.85 -0.80 -21.66
N MET A 242 4.81 -0.37 -22.37
CA MET A 242 4.48 -0.88 -23.70
C MET A 242 5.38 -0.29 -24.78
N HIS A 243 5.61 -1.06 -25.84
CA HIS A 243 6.28 -0.56 -27.03
C HIS A 243 5.41 0.48 -27.75
N LEU A 244 6.05 1.51 -28.32
CA LEU A 244 5.45 2.43 -29.28
C LEU A 244 6.37 2.60 -30.48
N GLU A 245 5.79 2.67 -31.68
CA GLU A 245 6.53 2.79 -32.95
C GLU A 245 7.10 4.21 -33.20
N GLN A 246 6.67 5.21 -32.42
CA GLN A 246 7.15 6.60 -32.50
C GLN A 246 8.05 6.94 -31.30
N ASP A 247 8.76 8.07 -31.35
CA ASP A 247 9.67 8.60 -30.30
C ASP A 247 9.01 8.88 -28.93
N ASN A 248 7.74 8.51 -28.77
CA ASN A 248 7.03 8.55 -27.50
C ASN A 248 7.36 7.27 -26.71
N SER A 249 8.33 7.34 -25.79
CA SER A 249 8.61 6.24 -24.87
C SER A 249 7.51 6.11 -23.81
N ARG A 250 7.01 4.89 -23.58
CA ARG A 250 6.14 4.58 -22.43
C ARG A 250 6.92 3.92 -21.30
N SER A 251 7.99 4.59 -20.84
CA SER A 251 8.85 4.08 -19.77
C SER A 251 8.04 3.74 -18.53
N LEU A 252 8.36 2.63 -17.89
CA LEU A 252 7.70 2.19 -16.67
C LEU A 252 8.00 3.18 -15.52
N CYS A 253 6.97 3.52 -14.74
CA CYS A 253 7.14 4.27 -13.49
C CYS A 253 6.86 3.33 -12.30
N PRO A 254 7.88 2.72 -11.67
CA PRO A 254 7.68 1.97 -10.44
C PRO A 254 7.32 2.92 -9.29
N LEU A 255 6.63 2.41 -8.26
CA LEU A 255 6.41 3.21 -7.04
C LEU A 255 7.76 3.45 -6.32
N PRO A 256 7.93 4.52 -5.54
CA PRO A 256 9.08 4.69 -4.65
C PRO A 256 9.12 3.60 -3.57
N ASP A 257 10.31 3.12 -3.19
CA ASP A 257 10.45 2.22 -2.03
C ASP A 257 9.75 2.87 -0.82
N PRO A 258 8.93 2.17 -0.01
CA PRO A 258 8.21 2.82 1.09
C PRO A 258 9.11 3.54 2.09
N ALA A 259 10.35 3.09 2.26
CA ALA A 259 11.32 3.73 3.13
C ALA A 259 12.06 4.90 2.47
N ALA A 260 11.82 5.19 1.19
CA ALA A 260 12.37 6.35 0.52
C ALA A 260 11.78 7.65 1.10
N ALA A 261 12.61 8.69 1.20
CA ALA A 261 12.17 10.00 1.71
C ALA A 261 11.15 10.68 0.80
N ASP A 262 11.26 10.45 -0.51
CA ASP A 262 10.34 10.98 -1.52
C ASP A 262 9.40 9.88 -2.00
N GLN A 263 8.12 10.02 -1.65
CA GLN A 263 7.05 9.12 -2.08
C GLN A 263 6.24 9.67 -3.26
N THR A 264 6.68 10.78 -3.87
CA THR A 264 5.98 11.39 -4.99
C THR A 264 6.11 10.57 -6.28
N ILE A 265 5.12 10.73 -7.14
CA ILE A 265 5.11 10.19 -8.51
C ILE A 265 4.77 11.34 -9.46
N PRO A 266 5.21 11.29 -10.73
CA PRO A 266 4.93 12.37 -11.67
C PRO A 266 3.42 12.49 -11.95
N ILE A 267 2.97 13.73 -12.06
CA ILE A 267 1.66 14.08 -12.61
C ILE A 267 1.81 14.15 -14.14
N ILE A 268 1.00 13.39 -14.87
CA ILE A 268 1.04 13.33 -16.34
C ILE A 268 -0.34 13.69 -16.85
N ARG A 269 -0.44 14.78 -17.61
CA ARG A 269 -1.70 15.26 -18.20
C ARG A 269 -1.91 14.67 -19.57
N LYS A 270 -3.15 14.69 -20.07
CA LYS A 270 -3.47 14.25 -21.45
C LYS A 270 -2.67 15.06 -22.49
N SER A 271 -2.41 16.35 -22.23
CA SER A 271 -1.60 17.21 -23.10
C SER A 271 -0.14 16.74 -23.24
N ASP A 272 0.36 16.02 -22.24
CA ASP A 272 1.76 15.60 -22.16
C ASP A 272 2.01 14.30 -22.96
N LEU A 273 0.95 13.60 -23.38
CA LEU A 273 1.02 12.30 -24.09
C LEU A 273 1.43 12.38 -25.58
N GLY A 274 1.72 13.58 -26.10
CA GLY A 274 2.00 13.79 -27.53
C GLY A 274 0.79 13.51 -28.44
N LYS A 275 0.80 14.04 -29.68
CA LYS A 275 -0.34 13.98 -30.62
C LYS A 275 -0.73 12.57 -31.14
N GLY A 276 -0.15 11.49 -30.61
CA GLY A 276 -0.33 10.12 -31.09
C GLY A 276 -1.25 9.22 -30.25
N SER A 277 -1.71 9.69 -29.09
CA SER A 277 -2.57 8.91 -28.19
C SER A 277 -4.03 9.00 -28.63
N ARG A 278 -4.40 8.23 -29.66
CA ARG A 278 -5.82 7.95 -29.95
C ARG A 278 -6.43 7.25 -28.73
N GLU A 279 -7.63 7.69 -28.38
CA GLU A 279 -8.48 7.10 -27.35
C GLU A 279 -8.57 5.59 -27.55
N VAL A 280 -8.22 4.85 -26.50
CA VAL A 280 -8.76 3.51 -26.32
C VAL A 280 -10.08 3.76 -25.60
N ASP A 281 -11.13 3.97 -26.38
CA ASP A 281 -12.50 3.97 -25.86
C ASP A 281 -12.73 2.63 -25.17
N GLY A 282 -13.06 2.70 -23.88
CA GLY A 282 -13.47 1.56 -23.07
C GLY A 282 -14.92 1.17 -23.33
#